data_AF-A0A7S3HD77-F1
#
_entry.id   AF-A0A7S3HD77-F1
#
_cell.length_a   1.000
_cell.length_b   1.000
_cell.length_c   1.000
_cell.angle_alpha   90.00
_cell.angle_beta   90.00
_cell.angle_gamma   90.00
#
_symmetry.space_group_name_H-M   'P 1'
#
loop_
_entity.id
_entity.type
_entity.pdbx_description
1 polymer ?
#
loop_
_entity_poly.entity_id
_entity_poly.type
_entity_poly.pdbx_seq_one_letter_code
_entity_poly.pdbx_strand_id
1 'polypeptide(L)'
;GVLQAMLPPKVNLWFVSEVSDKSQCNVACPPFEGDVAFFEGAEVEVGSTKLKCEICYGDVLQQTLKVLPKHIRDKRERESRKRQKERNRPIVLGSQKFVNVGALRGKVKEIMNSRSDGETLKPEGTDFKLIKALLDFHPKGPEKSAGTIGI
;
A
#
# COMPACT_ATOMS: atom_id res chain seq x y z
N GLY A 1 -19.56 7.64 -19.75
CA GLY A 1 -19.84 6.25 -20.16
C GLY A 1 -20.28 5.45 -18.94
N VAL A 2 -21.08 4.39 -19.12
CA VAL A 2 -21.67 3.58 -18.02
C VAL A 2 -20.62 3.14 -16.99
N LEU A 3 -19.41 2.81 -17.47
CA LEU A 3 -18.26 2.42 -16.64
C LEU A 3 -17.76 3.52 -15.69
N GLN A 4 -17.92 4.80 -16.05
CA GLN A 4 -17.54 5.93 -15.20
C GLN A 4 -18.53 6.16 -14.06
N ALA A 5 -19.79 5.72 -14.23
CA ALA A 5 -20.83 5.83 -13.20
C ALA A 5 -20.75 4.70 -12.15
N MET A 6 -20.18 3.54 -12.52
CA MET A 6 -19.94 2.43 -11.59
C MET A 6 -18.68 2.64 -10.74
N LEU A 7 -17.76 3.48 -11.19
CA LEU A 7 -16.52 3.74 -10.45
C LEU A 7 -16.76 4.65 -9.24
N PRO A 8 -15.98 4.48 -8.16
CA PRO A 8 -16.04 5.39 -7.02
C PRO A 8 -15.84 6.84 -7.49
N PRO A 9 -16.51 7.83 -6.87
CA PRO A 9 -16.48 9.23 -7.33
C PRO A 9 -15.08 9.87 -7.31
N LYS A 10 -14.09 9.23 -6.66
CA LYS A 10 -12.69 9.66 -6.65
C LYS A 10 -11.83 9.05 -7.78
N VAL A 11 -12.36 8.08 -8.52
CA VAL A 11 -11.60 7.31 -9.53
C VAL A 11 -11.95 7.84 -10.92
N ASN A 12 -11.09 8.70 -11.44
CA ASN A 12 -11.22 9.21 -12.81
C ASN A 12 -10.56 8.26 -13.80
N LEU A 13 -11.32 7.78 -14.78
CA LEU A 13 -10.79 7.02 -15.91
C LEU A 13 -9.68 7.80 -16.62
N TRP A 14 -8.55 7.14 -16.84
CA TRP A 14 -7.39 7.72 -17.50
C TRP A 14 -7.43 7.50 -19.01
N PHE A 15 -7.93 6.35 -19.44
CA PHE A 15 -8.04 6.00 -20.85
C PHE A 15 -9.08 4.90 -21.06
N VAL A 16 -9.74 4.96 -22.20
CA VAL A 16 -10.64 3.91 -22.71
C VAL A 16 -10.23 3.67 -24.16
N SER A 17 -9.86 2.44 -24.51
CA SER A 17 -9.53 2.10 -25.89
C SER A 17 -10.79 1.95 -26.72
N GLU A 18 -10.65 2.10 -28.05
CA GLU A 18 -11.69 1.63 -28.96
C GLU A 18 -11.90 0.11 -28.83
N VAL A 19 -13.06 -0.35 -29.27
CA VAL A 19 -13.43 -1.77 -29.29
C VAL A 19 -12.52 -2.46 -30.30
N SER A 20 -11.69 -3.37 -29.83
CA SER A 20 -10.86 -4.21 -30.69
C SER A 20 -11.72 -5.18 -31.51
N ASP A 21 -11.13 -5.76 -32.56
CA ASP A 21 -11.78 -6.74 -33.43
C ASP A 21 -12.35 -7.98 -32.69
N LYS A 22 -11.88 -8.23 -31.46
CA LYS A 22 -12.38 -9.27 -30.56
C LYS A 22 -13.56 -8.83 -29.69
N SER A 23 -14.18 -7.68 -29.99
CA SER A 23 -15.23 -7.05 -29.17
C SER A 23 -14.80 -6.76 -27.73
N GLN A 24 -13.51 -6.47 -27.51
CA GLN A 24 -12.93 -6.14 -26.20
C GLN A 24 -12.53 -4.67 -26.13
N CYS A 25 -12.78 -4.03 -24.99
CA CYS A 25 -12.35 -2.67 -24.69
C CYS A 25 -11.39 -2.68 -23.49
N ASN A 26 -10.29 -1.94 -23.60
CA ASN A 26 -9.32 -1.79 -22.52
C ASN A 26 -9.55 -0.48 -21.79
N VAL A 27 -9.60 -0.54 -20.46
CA VAL A 27 -9.79 0.65 -19.62
C VAL A 27 -8.60 0.80 -18.67
N ALA A 28 -8.04 2.01 -18.61
CA ALA A 28 -7.03 2.37 -17.62
C ALA A 28 -7.64 3.33 -16.59
N CYS A 29 -7.47 3.02 -15.32
CA CYS A 29 -7.91 3.84 -14.20
C CYS A 29 -6.80 3.93 -13.13
N PRO A 30 -6.84 4.95 -12.24
CA PRO A 30 -5.93 5.02 -11.13
C PRO A 30 -6.17 3.85 -10.17
N PRO A 31 -5.11 3.34 -9.52
CA PRO A 31 -5.27 2.37 -8.46
C PRO A 31 -6.13 2.92 -7.32
N PHE A 32 -7.04 2.11 -6.79
CA PHE A 32 -7.84 2.43 -5.61
C PHE A 32 -7.93 1.24 -4.65
N GLU A 33 -8.45 1.47 -3.46
CA GLU A 33 -8.56 0.42 -2.43
C GLU A 33 -9.60 -0.63 -2.85
N GLY A 34 -9.20 -1.90 -2.90
CA GLY A 34 -10.05 -2.99 -3.37
C GLY A 34 -10.25 -3.02 -4.90
N ASP A 35 -9.42 -2.32 -5.66
CA ASP A 35 -9.47 -2.28 -7.13
C ASP A 35 -9.52 -3.66 -7.78
N VAL A 36 -8.71 -4.61 -7.30
CA VAL A 36 -8.67 -5.98 -7.82
C VAL A 36 -10.01 -6.69 -7.65
N ALA A 37 -10.53 -6.74 -6.42
CA ALA A 37 -11.79 -7.42 -6.12
C ALA A 37 -12.99 -6.75 -6.80
N PHE A 38 -12.95 -5.42 -6.96
CA PHE A 38 -13.98 -4.67 -7.67
C PHE A 38 -14.06 -5.08 -9.14
N PHE A 39 -12.93 -5.11 -9.86
CA PHE A 39 -12.94 -5.44 -11.29
C PHE A 39 -13.17 -6.93 -11.58
N GLU A 40 -12.73 -7.84 -10.70
CA GLU A 40 -13.01 -9.27 -10.85
C GLU A 40 -14.49 -9.61 -10.65
N GLY A 41 -15.19 -8.86 -9.80
CA GLY A 41 -16.62 -9.00 -9.53
C GLY A 41 -17.53 -8.09 -10.37
N ALA A 42 -16.96 -7.18 -11.17
CA ALA A 42 -17.75 -6.22 -11.93
C ALA A 42 -18.33 -6.82 -13.22
N GLU A 43 -19.65 -6.75 -13.34
CA GLU A 43 -20.36 -6.92 -14.60
C GLU A 43 -20.88 -5.55 -15.05
N VAL A 44 -20.44 -5.08 -16.22
CA VAL A 44 -20.88 -3.81 -16.78
C VAL A 44 -21.93 -4.10 -17.84
N GLU A 45 -23.12 -3.56 -17.64
CA GLU A 45 -24.20 -3.65 -18.62
C GLU A 45 -24.07 -2.49 -19.62
N VAL A 46 -23.80 -2.80 -20.88
CA VAL A 46 -23.75 -1.82 -21.97
C VAL A 46 -24.90 -2.13 -22.93
N GLY A 47 -25.96 -1.33 -22.87
CA GLY A 47 -27.19 -1.60 -23.60
C GLY A 47 -27.94 -2.81 -23.02
N SER A 48 -28.09 -3.87 -23.80
CA SER A 48 -28.73 -5.14 -23.42
C SER A 48 -27.74 -6.30 -23.20
N THR A 49 -26.43 -6.00 -23.18
CA THR A 49 -25.36 -7.01 -23.08
C THR A 49 -24.56 -6.81 -21.80
N LYS A 50 -24.42 -7.88 -21.00
CA LYS A 50 -23.58 -7.92 -19.81
C LYS A 50 -22.14 -8.26 -20.20
N LEU A 51 -21.22 -7.35 -19.94
CA LEU A 51 -19.79 -7.53 -20.17
C LEU A 51 -19.11 -7.80 -18.83
N LYS A 52 -18.40 -8.92 -18.73
CA LYS A 52 -17.57 -9.24 -17.57
C LYS A 52 -16.28 -8.42 -17.62
N CYS A 53 -15.92 -7.78 -16.51
CA CYS A 53 -14.61 -7.15 -16.37
C CYS A 53 -13.58 -8.17 -15.89
N GLU A 54 -12.35 -8.03 -16.38
CA GLU A 54 -11.21 -8.79 -15.91
C GLU A 54 -9.98 -7.87 -15.87
N ILE A 55 -9.07 -8.16 -14.95
CA ILE A 55 -7.82 -7.43 -14.83
C ILE A 55 -6.83 -8.00 -15.84
N CYS A 56 -6.22 -7.11 -16.62
CA CYS A 56 -5.18 -7.52 -17.57
C CYS A 56 -3.92 -7.97 -16.82
N TYR A 57 -3.57 -9.25 -16.92
CA TYR A 57 -2.31 -9.83 -16.45
C TYR A 57 -1.45 -10.33 -17.62
N GLY A 58 -0.14 -10.51 -17.36
CA GLY A 58 0.79 -11.16 -18.28
C GLY A 58 0.79 -10.58 -19.71
N ASP A 59 0.55 -11.45 -20.70
CA ASP A 59 0.59 -11.10 -22.12
C ASP A 59 -0.53 -10.14 -22.53
N VAL A 60 -1.71 -10.26 -21.94
CA VAL A 60 -2.84 -9.35 -22.19
C VAL A 60 -2.46 -7.93 -21.77
N LEU A 61 -1.80 -7.81 -20.61
CA LEU A 61 -1.30 -6.52 -20.14
C LEU A 61 -0.26 -5.91 -21.10
N GLN A 62 0.67 -6.73 -21.61
CA GLN A 62 1.68 -6.28 -22.57
C GLN A 62 1.05 -5.80 -23.89
N GLN A 63 -0.01 -6.46 -24.35
CA GLN A 63 -0.77 -6.05 -25.53
C GLN A 63 -1.50 -4.73 -25.27
N THR A 64 -2.20 -4.59 -24.15
CA THR A 64 -2.90 -3.35 -23.76
C THR A 64 -1.93 -2.17 -23.62
N LEU A 65 -0.71 -2.41 -23.10
CA LEU A 65 0.34 -1.39 -23.01
C LEU A 65 0.77 -0.82 -24.38
N LYS A 66 0.67 -1.58 -25.46
CA LYS A 66 0.99 -1.08 -26.82
C LYS A 66 -0.07 -0.10 -27.32
N VAL A 67 -1.33 -0.32 -26.96
CA VAL A 67 -2.48 0.50 -27.35
C VAL A 67 -2.55 1.79 -26.52
N LEU A 68 -2.04 1.77 -25.29
CA LEU A 68 -2.07 2.92 -24.40
C LEU A 68 -1.17 4.07 -24.90
N PRO A 69 -1.65 5.32 -24.89
CA PRO A 69 -0.81 6.50 -25.14
C PRO A 69 0.36 6.59 -24.16
N LYS A 70 1.52 7.08 -24.61
CA LYS A 70 2.75 7.19 -23.80
C LYS A 70 2.52 7.87 -22.45
N HIS A 71 1.81 9.00 -22.44
CA HIS A 71 1.55 9.77 -21.21
C HIS A 71 0.71 8.99 -20.18
N ILE A 72 -0.17 8.09 -20.61
CA ILE A 72 -0.96 7.22 -19.71
C ILE A 72 -0.10 6.07 -19.18
N ARG A 73 0.77 5.49 -20.02
CA ARG A 73 1.75 4.48 -19.57
C ARG A 73 2.67 5.04 -18.49
N ASP A 74 3.22 6.23 -18.71
CA ASP A 74 4.10 6.91 -17.76
C ASP A 74 3.37 7.22 -16.43
N LYS A 75 2.10 7.63 -16.52
CA LYS A 75 1.24 7.88 -15.35
C LYS A 75 0.98 6.60 -14.54
N ARG A 76 0.67 5.49 -15.23
CA ARG A 76 0.50 4.17 -14.62
C ARG A 76 1.79 3.68 -13.95
N GLU A 77 2.92 3.84 -14.61
CA GLU A 77 4.20 3.42 -14.05
C GLU A 77 4.56 4.23 -12.80
N ARG A 78 4.29 5.54 -12.80
CA ARG A 78 4.50 6.40 -11.64
C ARG A 78 3.65 5.97 -10.43
N GLU A 79 2.36 5.70 -10.63
CA GLU A 79 1.48 5.22 -9.55
C GLU A 79 1.87 3.81 -9.07
N SER A 80 2.28 2.92 -9.97
CA SER A 80 2.81 1.61 -9.61
C SER A 80 4.05 1.72 -8.71
N ARG A 81 5.02 2.56 -9.10
CA ARG A 81 6.22 2.85 -8.29
C ARG A 81 5.86 3.50 -6.95
N LYS A 82 4.85 4.37 -6.91
CA LYS A 82 4.36 4.99 -5.67
C LYS A 82 3.77 3.96 -4.71
N ARG A 83 2.86 3.10 -5.18
CA ARG A 83 2.26 2.01 -4.40
C ARG A 83 3.33 1.02 -3.89
N GLN A 84 4.34 0.72 -4.71
CA GLN A 84 5.48 -0.11 -4.28
C GLN A 84 6.31 0.57 -3.18
N LYS A 85 6.58 1.88 -3.30
CA LYS A 85 7.27 2.67 -2.27
C LYS A 85 6.47 2.77 -0.97
N GLU A 86 5.15 2.93 -1.06
CA GLU A 86 4.26 2.98 0.11
C GLU A 86 4.22 1.63 0.82
N ARG A 87 4.08 0.52 0.08
CA ARG A 87 4.14 -0.83 0.65
C ARG A 87 5.49 -1.13 1.32
N ASN A 88 6.58 -0.63 0.74
CA ASN A 88 7.93 -0.84 1.24
C ASN A 88 8.40 0.30 2.16
N ARG A 89 7.49 1.15 2.65
CA ARG A 89 7.86 2.28 3.51
C ARG A 89 8.42 1.72 4.82
N PRO A 90 9.66 2.05 5.20
CA PRO A 90 10.24 1.55 6.43
C PRO A 90 9.44 2.05 7.63
N ILE A 91 9.28 1.18 8.63
CA ILE A 91 8.71 1.54 9.92
C ILE A 91 9.69 2.52 10.57
N VAL A 92 9.21 3.70 10.96
CA VAL A 92 10.03 4.70 11.63
C VAL A 92 9.58 4.78 13.08
N LEU A 93 10.50 4.49 14.01
CA LEU A 93 10.27 4.59 15.45
C LEU A 93 11.40 5.40 16.08
N GLY A 94 11.05 6.56 16.63
CA GLY A 94 12.04 7.55 17.09
C GLY A 94 12.96 7.98 15.94
N SER A 95 14.27 7.83 16.13
CA SER A 95 15.30 8.12 15.12
C SER A 95 15.66 6.93 14.22
N GLN A 96 15.09 5.74 14.46
CA GLN A 96 15.48 4.50 13.78
C GLN A 96 14.47 4.09 12.70
N LYS A 97 14.98 3.49 11.62
CA LYS A 97 14.20 2.99 10.48
C LYS A 97 14.33 1.47 10.40
N PHE A 98 13.21 0.78 10.30
CA PHE A 98 13.14 -0.67 10.20
C PHE A 98 12.49 -1.08 8.88
N VAL A 99 13.08 -2.04 8.19
CA VAL A 99 12.59 -2.50 6.87
C VAL A 99 11.28 -3.28 7.00
N ASN A 100 11.06 -3.96 8.12
CA ASN A 100 9.85 -4.73 8.41
C ASN A 100 9.68 -4.94 9.93
N VAL A 101 8.55 -5.53 10.33
CA VAL A 101 8.23 -5.84 11.74
C VAL A 101 9.22 -6.84 12.35
N GLY A 102 9.79 -7.75 11.55
CA GLY A 102 10.79 -8.72 12.00
C GLY A 102 12.08 -8.05 12.46
N ALA A 103 12.60 -7.09 11.69
CA ALA A 103 13.77 -6.30 12.04
C ALA A 103 13.55 -5.48 13.32
N LEU A 104 12.34 -4.91 13.47
CA LEU A 104 11.96 -4.20 14.69
C LEU A 104 11.95 -5.13 15.92
N ARG A 105 11.28 -6.29 15.83
CA ARG A 105 11.26 -7.29 16.91
C ARG A 105 12.66 -7.79 17.26
N GLY A 106 13.50 -8.00 16.25
CA GLY A 106 14.90 -8.37 16.44
C GLY A 106 15.66 -7.34 17.27
N LYS A 107 15.53 -6.05 16.94
CA LYS A 107 16.19 -4.98 17.70
C LYS A 107 15.68 -4.88 19.13
N VAL A 108 14.36 -5.04 19.36
CA VAL A 108 13.78 -5.07 20.70
C VAL A 108 14.34 -6.25 21.51
N LYS A 109 14.44 -7.44 20.90
CA LYS A 109 15.00 -8.64 21.55
C LYS A 109 16.49 -8.48 21.88
N GLU A 110 17.25 -7.82 21.01
CA GLU A 110 18.66 -7.48 21.25
C GLU A 110 18.81 -6.54 22.45
N ILE A 111 17.95 -5.51 22.57
CA ILE A 111 17.93 -4.60 23.72
C ILE A 111 17.60 -5.38 25.01
N MET A 112 16.62 -6.28 24.97
CA MET A 112 16.26 -7.10 26.14
C MET A 112 17.38 -8.08 26.53
N ASN A 113 18.06 -8.71 25.56
CA ASN A 113 19.08 -9.73 25.84
C ASN A 113 20.46 -9.14 26.21
N SER A 114 20.74 -7.90 25.82
CA SER A 114 22.01 -7.22 26.11
C SER A 114 22.06 -6.57 27.49
N ARG A 115 20.95 -6.63 28.24
CA ARG A 115 20.79 -6.00 29.54
C ARG A 115 20.48 -7.05 30.59
N SER A 116 21.04 -6.87 31.78
CA SER A 116 20.73 -7.73 32.92
C SER A 116 19.41 -7.27 33.56
N ASP A 117 18.69 -8.19 34.20
CA ASP A 117 17.47 -7.84 34.92
C ASP A 117 17.76 -6.78 36.00
N GLY A 118 17.03 -5.67 35.95
CA GLY A 118 17.22 -4.51 36.83
C GLY A 118 18.21 -3.44 36.31
N GLU A 119 18.84 -3.65 35.16
CA GLU A 119 19.69 -2.64 34.50
C GLU A 119 18.82 -1.55 33.83
N THR A 120 18.94 -0.32 34.30
CA THR A 120 18.16 0.81 33.81
C THR A 120 18.63 1.28 32.43
N LEU A 121 17.69 1.56 31.52
CA LEU A 121 18.00 2.17 30.24
C LEU A 121 18.34 3.65 30.41
N LYS A 122 19.46 4.08 29.82
CA LYS A 122 19.85 5.50 29.81
C LYS A 122 18.77 6.34 29.10
N PRO A 123 18.24 7.40 29.73
CA PRO A 123 17.13 8.20 29.18
C PRO A 123 17.46 8.84 27.82
N GLU A 124 18.71 9.28 27.67
CA GLU A 124 19.20 9.86 26.42
C GLU A 124 19.61 8.83 25.36
N GLY A 125 19.64 7.55 25.76
CA GLY A 125 20.02 6.44 24.92
C GLY A 125 19.04 6.20 23.77
N THR A 126 19.57 5.77 22.63
CA THR A 126 18.78 5.39 21.46
C THR A 126 17.79 4.26 21.77
N ASP A 127 18.14 3.38 22.70
CA ASP A 127 17.34 2.22 23.09
C ASP A 127 16.11 2.62 23.91
N PHE A 128 16.27 3.55 24.88
CA PHE A 128 15.15 4.09 25.65
C PHE A 128 14.16 4.84 24.75
N LYS A 129 14.68 5.69 23.86
CA LYS A 129 13.87 6.44 22.88
C LYS A 129 13.12 5.50 21.93
N LEU A 130 13.72 4.37 21.56
CA LEU A 130 13.08 3.35 20.71
C LEU A 130 11.93 2.64 21.44
N ILE A 131 12.15 2.17 22.68
CA ILE A 131 11.14 1.46 23.47
C ILE A 131 9.97 2.39 23.83
N LYS A 132 10.27 3.64 24.21
CA LYS A 132 9.23 4.65 24.47
C LYS A 132 8.39 4.93 23.22
N ALA A 133 9.03 5.18 22.08
CA ALA A 133 8.33 5.39 20.82
C ALA A 133 7.48 4.17 20.44
N LEU A 134 7.94 2.94 20.70
CA LEU A 134 7.17 1.72 20.44
C LEU A 134 5.91 1.64 21.33
N LEU A 135 6.03 2.03 22.61
CA LEU A 135 4.91 2.05 23.55
C LEU A 135 3.87 3.11 23.17
N ASP A 136 4.28 4.27 22.63
CA ASP A 136 3.37 5.33 22.16
C ASP A 136 2.44 4.87 21.02
N PHE A 137 2.88 3.89 20.20
CA PHE A 137 2.06 3.32 19.13
C PHE A 137 1.06 2.24 19.60
N HIS A 138 1.08 1.86 20.89
CA HIS A 138 0.17 0.86 21.43
C HIS A 138 -1.15 1.52 21.92
N PRO A 139 -2.34 0.93 21.71
CA PRO A 139 -3.61 1.49 22.18
C PRO A 139 -3.67 1.71 23.71
N LYS A 140 -2.96 0.86 24.46
CA LYS A 140 -2.70 0.98 25.91
C LYS A 140 -1.33 1.59 26.24
N GLY A 141 -0.73 2.29 25.29
CA GLY A 141 0.56 2.98 25.43
C GLY A 141 0.61 3.88 26.65
N PRO A 142 -0.40 4.73 26.93
CA PRO A 142 -0.41 5.60 28.10
C PRO A 142 -0.35 4.82 29.43
N GLU A 143 -1.05 3.69 29.51
CA GLU A 143 -1.08 2.84 30.71
C GLU A 143 0.24 2.08 30.91
N LYS A 144 0.85 1.57 29.82
CA LYS A 144 2.11 0.82 29.87
C LYS A 144 3.34 1.72 30.02
N SER A 145 3.21 2.99 29.63
CA SER A 145 4.26 4.00 29.78
C SER A 145 4.16 4.74 31.11
N ALA A 146 3.04 4.61 31.84
CA ALA A 146 2.87 5.18 33.17
C ALA A 146 3.91 4.57 34.13
N GLY A 147 4.87 5.39 34.58
CA GLY A 147 5.97 4.95 35.45
C GLY A 147 7.24 4.50 34.74
N THR A 148 7.35 4.60 33.40
CA THR A 148 8.66 4.48 32.73
C THR A 148 9.45 5.78 32.91
N ILE A 149 10.11 5.88 34.05
CA ILE A 149 11.05 6.96 34.34
C ILE A 149 12.41 6.49 33.82
N GLY A 150 12.90 7.12 32.75
CA GLY A 150 14.34 7.08 32.49
C GLY A 150 15.00 7.89 33.60
N ILE A 151 15.85 7.26 34.40
CA ILE A 151 16.70 7.95 35.40
C ILE A 151 18.11 8.06 34.83
#